data_AF-A0A9D7EZE6-F1
#
_entry.id   AF-A0A9D7EZE6-F1
#
_cell.length_a   1.000
_cell.length_b   1.000
_cell.length_c   1.000
_cell.angle_alpha   90.00
_cell.angle_beta   90.00
_cell.angle_gamma   90.00
#
_symmetry.space_group_name_H-M   'P 1'
#
loop_
_entity.id
_entity.type
_entity.pdbx_description
1 polymer ?
#
loop_
_entity_poly.entity_id
_entity_poly.type
_entity_poly.pdbx_seq_one_letter_code
_entity_poly.pdbx_strand_id
1 'polypeptide(L)'
;MFTNSIKSADAVDGVNISVYGTNNQLIGTGATNKEGVAEIPYSKKEFSGFKPAMVIAKTADDFNYLPFNNTRVNTSRFEVGGKRNNPSGFDAFVYAERDVYRPGEQINFLLSFVTHNGKTPETFP
;
A
#
# COMPACT_ATOMS: atom_id res chain seq x y z
N MET A 1 0.17 -12.53 0.04
CA MET A 1 1.40 -12.76 0.83
C MET A 1 2.04 -14.03 0.35
N PHE A 2 3.37 -14.09 0.29
CA PHE A 2 4.13 -15.22 -0.26
C PHE A 2 4.86 -15.95 0.87
N THR A 3 4.80 -17.28 0.87
CA THR A 3 5.42 -18.12 1.89
C THR A 3 6.29 -19.19 1.24
N ASN A 4 7.58 -19.13 1.53
CA ASN A 4 8.58 -20.05 0.98
C ASN A 4 9.40 -20.71 2.09
N SER A 5 9.89 -21.91 1.81
CA SER A 5 10.83 -22.64 2.68
C SER A 5 12.19 -21.94 2.71
N ILE A 6 12.77 -21.72 3.89
CA ILE A 6 14.14 -21.19 4.01
C ILE A 6 15.18 -22.20 3.48
N LYS A 7 14.88 -23.51 3.58
CA LYS A 7 15.81 -24.57 3.20
C LYS A 7 15.94 -24.73 1.68
N SER A 8 14.82 -24.64 0.96
CA SER A 8 14.77 -24.95 -0.48
C SER A 8 14.32 -23.80 -1.36
N ALA A 9 13.86 -22.68 -0.77
CA ALA A 9 13.22 -21.56 -1.47
C ALA A 9 11.90 -21.91 -2.21
N ASP A 10 11.43 -23.15 -2.10
CA ASP A 10 10.17 -23.58 -2.70
C ASP A 10 8.96 -22.99 -1.97
N ALA A 11 7.88 -22.78 -2.73
CA ALA A 11 6.60 -22.36 -2.20
C ALA A 11 5.99 -23.42 -1.26
N VAL A 12 5.34 -22.97 -0.19
CA VAL A 12 4.72 -23.87 0.81
C VAL A 12 3.21 -23.70 0.80
N ASP A 13 2.51 -24.78 0.50
CA ASP A 13 1.04 -24.87 0.48
C ASP A 13 0.46 -25.08 1.88
N GLY A 14 -0.76 -24.60 2.12
CA GLY A 14 -1.51 -24.87 3.35
C GLY A 14 -1.00 -24.21 4.63
N VAL A 15 -0.15 -23.17 4.52
CA VAL A 15 0.31 -22.41 5.69
C VAL A 15 -0.80 -21.47 6.16
N ASN A 16 -1.15 -21.54 7.45
CA ASN A 16 -2.14 -20.65 8.05
C ASN A 16 -1.53 -19.28 8.31
N ILE A 17 -2.06 -18.27 7.66
CA ILE A 17 -1.63 -16.89 7.75
C ILE A 17 -2.66 -16.09 8.54
N SER A 18 -2.20 -15.33 9.53
CA SER A 18 -3.03 -14.42 10.34
C SER A 18 -2.44 -13.02 10.33
N VAL A 19 -3.27 -11.99 10.12
CA VAL A 19 -2.84 -10.59 10.10
C VAL A 19 -3.41 -9.87 11.31
N TYR A 20 -2.54 -9.22 12.07
CA TYR A 20 -2.92 -8.45 13.26
C TYR A 20 -2.75 -6.95 13.05
N GLY A 21 -3.68 -6.19 13.61
CA GLY A 21 -3.66 -4.74 13.62
C GLY A 21 -2.75 -4.16 14.70
N THR A 22 -2.53 -2.84 14.66
CA THR A 22 -1.77 -2.13 15.70
C THR A 22 -2.44 -2.17 17.07
N ASN A 23 -3.74 -2.45 17.13
CA ASN A 23 -4.52 -2.70 18.35
C ASN A 23 -4.51 -4.17 18.79
N ASN A 24 -3.65 -5.01 18.20
CA ASN A 24 -3.57 -6.45 18.44
C ASN A 24 -4.87 -7.22 18.10
N GLN A 25 -5.74 -6.67 17.25
CA GLN A 25 -6.94 -7.36 16.78
C GLN A 25 -6.65 -8.11 15.48
N LEU A 26 -7.27 -9.29 15.33
CA LEU A 26 -7.22 -10.05 14.10
C LEU A 26 -7.97 -9.29 13.00
N ILE A 27 -7.25 -8.96 11.92
CA ILE A 27 -7.80 -8.29 10.73
C ILE A 27 -8.36 -9.32 9.76
N GLY A 28 -7.65 -10.44 9.60
CA GLY A 28 -8.05 -11.51 8.68
C GLY A 28 -7.11 -12.69 8.74
N THR A 29 -7.57 -13.80 8.17
CA THR A 29 -6.81 -15.05 8.02
C THR A 29 -6.93 -15.58 6.60
N GLY A 30 -5.99 -16.41 6.20
CA GLY A 30 -6.02 -17.13 4.92
C GLY A 30 -5.03 -18.27 4.93
N ALA A 31 -5.25 -19.28 4.09
CA ALA A 31 -4.28 -20.33 3.84
C ALA A 31 -3.50 -20.02 2.55
N THR A 32 -2.24 -20.41 2.49
CA THR A 32 -1.50 -20.37 1.22
C THR A 32 -2.03 -21.42 0.26
N ASN A 33 -1.98 -21.11 -1.04
CA ASN A 33 -2.24 -22.06 -2.12
C ASN A 33 -0.95 -22.81 -2.53
N LYS A 34 -1.05 -23.66 -3.57
CA LYS A 34 0.08 -24.42 -4.13
C LYS A 34 1.26 -23.57 -4.61
N GLU A 35 1.04 -22.29 -4.87
CA GLU A 35 2.07 -21.31 -5.26
C GLU A 35 2.64 -20.56 -4.04
N GLY A 36 2.25 -20.93 -2.82
CA GLY A 36 2.68 -20.28 -1.59
C GLY A 36 2.00 -18.94 -1.35
N VAL A 37 0.92 -18.64 -2.10
CA VAL A 37 0.23 -17.34 -2.07
C VAL A 37 -0.99 -17.42 -1.16
N ALA A 38 -1.07 -16.53 -0.18
CA ALA A 38 -2.25 -16.27 0.62
C ALA A 38 -2.80 -14.88 0.33
N GLU A 39 -4.03 -14.80 -0.15
CA GLU A 39 -4.77 -13.55 -0.33
C GLU A 39 -5.70 -13.33 0.86
N ILE A 40 -5.55 -12.18 1.52
CA ILE A 40 -6.37 -11.83 2.68
C ILE A 40 -7.10 -10.54 2.33
N PRO A 41 -8.44 -10.55 2.21
CA PRO A 41 -9.19 -9.36 1.90
C PRO A 41 -8.99 -8.34 3.03
N TYR A 42 -8.49 -7.16 2.67
CA TYR A 42 -8.30 -6.06 3.59
C TYR A 42 -9.17 -4.88 3.18
N SER A 43 -10.18 -4.60 3.99
CA SER A 43 -10.94 -3.35 3.90
C SER A 43 -10.33 -2.36 4.87
N LYS A 44 -9.87 -1.20 4.37
CA LYS A 44 -9.38 -0.11 5.20
C LYS A 44 -10.52 0.38 6.10
N LYS A 45 -10.55 -0.07 7.35
CA LYS A 45 -11.47 0.45 8.37
C LYS A 45 -10.83 1.71 8.96
N GLU A 46 -11.53 2.84 8.88
CA GLU A 46 -11.04 4.13 9.40
C GLU A 46 -10.99 4.20 10.94
N PHE A 47 -11.55 3.21 11.64
CA PHE A 47 -11.47 3.10 13.09
C PHE A 47 -10.02 2.91 13.57
N SER A 48 -9.61 3.67 14.58
CA SER A 48 -8.25 3.65 15.11
C SER A 48 -7.85 2.24 15.56
N GLY A 49 -6.91 1.62 14.86
CA GLY A 49 -6.28 0.35 15.29
C GLY A 49 -6.33 -0.80 14.28
N PHE A 50 -7.25 -0.78 13.31
CA PHE A 50 -7.36 -1.84 12.27
C PHE A 50 -6.38 -1.66 11.09
N LYS A 51 -5.22 -1.05 11.36
CA LYS A 51 -4.12 -0.94 10.40
C LYS A 51 -3.23 -2.17 10.55
N PRO A 52 -2.96 -2.94 9.48
CA PRO A 52 -2.07 -4.09 9.52
C PRO A 52 -0.70 -3.70 10.10
N ALA A 53 -0.28 -4.44 11.12
CA ALA A 53 0.95 -4.21 11.85
C ALA A 53 1.90 -5.41 11.77
N MET A 54 1.35 -6.62 11.78
CA MET A 54 2.13 -7.85 11.79
C MET A 54 1.38 -8.98 11.09
N VAL A 55 2.13 -9.88 10.47
CA VAL A 55 1.65 -11.18 10.01
C VAL A 55 2.24 -12.29 10.87
N ILE A 56 1.46 -13.34 11.10
CA ILE A 56 1.89 -14.62 11.66
C ILE A 56 1.63 -15.71 10.63
N ALA A 57 2.62 -16.56 10.39
CA ALA A 57 2.52 -17.76 9.57
C ALA A 57 2.71 -18.98 10.46
N LYS A 58 1.79 -19.95 10.38
CA LYS A 58 1.78 -21.12 11.25
C LYS A 58 1.44 -22.39 10.48
N THR A 59 2.22 -23.45 10.72
CA THR A 59 1.90 -24.83 10.33
C THR A 59 1.71 -25.68 11.59
N ALA A 60 1.63 -27.01 11.45
CA ALA A 60 1.59 -27.90 12.60
C ALA A 60 2.89 -27.82 13.43
N ASP A 61 4.03 -27.70 12.73
CA ASP A 61 5.36 -27.87 13.31
C ASP A 61 6.20 -26.58 13.33
N ASP A 62 5.74 -25.50 12.67
CA ASP A 62 6.50 -24.27 12.50
C ASP A 62 5.66 -23.01 12.77
N PHE A 63 6.34 -21.96 13.20
CA PHE A 63 5.78 -20.66 13.55
C PHE A 63 6.72 -19.53 13.18
N ASN A 64 6.22 -18.55 12.44
CA ASN A 64 6.96 -17.36 12.03
C ASN A 64 6.09 -16.11 12.16
N TYR A 65 6.70 -14.96 12.38
CA TYR A 65 6.02 -13.67 12.46
C TYR A 65 6.86 -12.57 11.81
N LEU A 66 6.18 -11.59 11.22
CA LEU A 66 6.83 -10.48 10.52
C LEU A 66 6.11 -9.16 10.82
N PRO A 67 6.74 -8.25 11.59
CA PRO A 67 6.19 -6.93 11.88
C PRO A 67 6.54 -5.92 10.77
N PHE A 68 5.54 -5.26 10.18
CA PHE A 68 5.72 -4.42 8.99
C PHE A 68 6.49 -3.11 9.21
N ASN A 69 6.66 -2.65 10.45
CA ASN A 69 7.38 -1.41 10.74
C ASN A 69 8.90 -1.56 10.52
N ASN A 70 9.46 -2.73 10.82
CA ASN A 70 10.90 -2.95 10.88
C ASN A 70 11.43 -3.84 9.75
N THR A 71 10.55 -4.45 8.94
CA THR A 71 10.94 -5.39 7.87
C THR A 71 10.76 -4.83 6.47
N ARG A 72 10.85 -3.50 6.33
CA ARG A 72 10.76 -2.85 5.02
C ARG A 72 12.04 -3.04 4.23
N VAL A 73 11.90 -3.32 2.93
CA VAL A 73 13.04 -3.37 2.01
C VAL A 73 13.48 -1.95 1.68
N ASN A 74 14.80 -1.72 1.65
CA ASN A 74 15.37 -0.45 1.26
C ASN A 74 15.25 -0.24 -0.25
N THR A 75 14.61 0.85 -0.66
CA THR A 75 14.39 1.18 -2.08
C THR A 75 15.29 2.29 -2.61
N SER A 76 16.28 2.78 -1.84
CA SER A 76 17.13 3.93 -2.22
C SER A 76 17.96 3.73 -3.48
N ARG A 77 18.29 2.47 -3.82
CA ARG A 77 19.06 2.11 -5.02
C ARG A 77 18.18 1.92 -6.26
N PHE A 78 16.87 2.09 -6.11
CA PHE A 78 15.89 1.84 -7.16
C PHE A 78 15.09 3.12 -7.43
N GLU A 79 14.80 3.36 -8.71
CA GLU A 79 13.92 4.45 -9.14
C GLU A 79 12.45 4.10 -8.82
N VAL A 80 12.08 4.23 -7.54
CA VAL A 80 10.71 4.03 -7.03
C VAL A 80 9.95 5.34 -6.81
N GLY A 81 10.57 6.45 -7.19
CA GLY A 81 9.95 7.77 -7.16
C GLY A 81 8.84 7.89 -8.20
N GLY A 82 8.14 9.01 -8.15
CA GLY A 82 7.09 9.33 -9.12
C GLY A 82 5.72 9.48 -8.50
N LYS A 83 4.74 9.53 -9.39
CA LYS A 83 3.37 9.87 -9.07
C LYS A 83 2.68 8.72 -8.35
N ARG A 84 1.94 9.04 -7.29
CA ARG A 84 1.10 8.09 -6.57
C ARG A 84 -0.32 8.15 -7.10
N ASN A 85 -0.89 6.99 -7.36
CA ASN A 85 -2.30 6.89 -7.73
C ASN A 85 -3.15 7.33 -6.54
N ASN A 86 -4.15 8.16 -6.82
CA ASN A 86 -5.15 8.54 -5.85
C ASN A 86 -6.49 7.81 -6.14
N PRO A 87 -7.39 7.73 -5.16
CA PRO A 87 -8.70 7.11 -5.38
C PRO A 87 -9.63 7.90 -6.31
N SER A 88 -9.39 9.20 -6.55
CA SER A 88 -10.26 10.01 -7.41
C SER A 88 -10.06 9.70 -8.89
N GLY A 89 -8.92 9.12 -9.28
CA GLY A 89 -8.62 8.79 -10.67
C GLY A 89 -8.24 10.01 -11.53
N PHE A 90 -8.12 11.19 -10.91
CA PHE A 90 -7.77 12.45 -11.56
C PHE A 90 -6.43 12.98 -11.06
N ASP A 91 -5.71 13.62 -11.96
CA ASP A 91 -4.47 14.33 -11.64
C ASP A 91 -4.69 15.81 -11.81
N ALA A 92 -4.28 16.57 -10.79
CA ALA A 92 -4.31 18.01 -10.78
C ALA A 92 -2.90 18.54 -11.04
N PHE A 93 -2.74 19.31 -12.10
CA PHE A 93 -1.53 20.08 -12.36
C PHE A 93 -1.78 21.54 -11.98
N VAL A 94 -1.01 22.02 -11.02
CA VAL A 94 -1.06 23.40 -10.53
C VAL A 94 0.14 24.15 -11.09
N TYR A 95 -0.11 25.24 -11.81
CA TYR A 95 0.93 26.12 -12.33
C TYR A 95 0.69 27.52 -11.80
N ALA A 96 1.63 28.06 -11.03
CA ALA A 96 1.60 29.47 -10.65
C ALA A 96 2.30 30.32 -11.72
N GLU A 97 2.08 31.63 -11.69
CA GLU A 97 2.84 32.57 -12.54
C GLU A 97 4.35 32.55 -12.21
N ARG A 98 4.70 32.24 -10.96
CA ARG A 98 6.07 32.19 -10.44
C ARG A 98 6.14 31.36 -9.15
N ASP A 99 7.35 30.98 -8.74
CA ASP A 99 7.55 30.08 -7.59
C ASP A 99 7.60 30.79 -6.23
N VAL A 100 7.80 32.11 -6.18
CA VAL A 100 8.04 32.87 -4.93
C VAL A 100 7.19 34.14 -4.88
N TYR A 101 6.58 34.39 -3.72
CA TYR A 101 5.75 35.55 -3.42
C TYR A 101 6.12 36.17 -2.08
N ARG A 102 5.86 37.48 -1.94
CA ARG A 102 6.00 38.20 -0.67
C ARG A 102 4.67 38.19 0.11
N PRO A 103 4.71 38.37 1.45
CA PRO A 103 3.50 38.54 2.24
C PRO A 103 2.64 39.71 1.71
N GLY A 104 1.35 39.45 1.49
CA GLY A 104 0.39 40.44 1.00
C GLY A 104 0.24 40.51 -0.53
N GLU A 105 1.04 39.77 -1.30
CA GLU A 105 0.86 39.67 -2.75
C GLU A 105 -0.29 38.71 -3.11
N GLN A 106 -0.98 39.01 -4.21
CA GLN A 106 -1.97 38.10 -4.80
C GLN A 106 -1.26 36.99 -5.59
N ILE A 107 -1.69 35.75 -5.39
CA ILE A 107 -1.20 34.58 -6.14
C ILE A 107 -2.26 34.22 -7.18
N ASN A 108 -1.88 34.28 -8.46
CA ASN A 108 -2.66 33.67 -9.53
C ASN A 108 -2.04 32.32 -9.89
N PHE A 109 -2.89 31.31 -10.06
CA PHE A 109 -2.49 29.99 -10.50
C PHE A 109 -3.53 29.39 -11.46
N LEU A 110 -3.04 28.57 -12.37
CA LEU A 110 -3.81 27.73 -13.26
C LEU A 110 -3.91 26.34 -12.66
N LEU A 111 -5.10 25.75 -12.74
CA LEU A 111 -5.35 24.36 -12.38
C LEU A 111 -5.87 23.61 -13.61
N SER A 112 -5.20 22.51 -13.96
CA SER A 112 -5.65 21.61 -15.02
C SER A 112 -5.88 20.21 -14.44
N PHE A 113 -7.02 19.60 -14.80
CA PHE A 113 -7.35 18.24 -14.41
C PHE A 113 -7.24 17.31 -15.62
N VAL A 114 -6.60 16.16 -15.41
CA VAL A 114 -6.60 15.06 -16.38
C VAL A 114 -6.99 13.76 -15.69
N THR A 115 -7.52 12.82 -16.45
CA THR A 115 -7.63 11.44 -15.96
C THR A 115 -6.24 10.82 -15.83
N HIS A 116 -6.12 9.79 -14.99
CA HIS A 116 -4.86 9.08 -14.80
C HIS A 116 -4.23 8.54 -16.12
N ASN A 117 -5.06 8.31 -17.13
CA ASN A 117 -4.67 7.83 -18.46
C ASN A 117 -4.28 8.97 -19.43
N GLY A 118 -4.15 10.20 -18.93
CA GLY A 118 -3.79 11.38 -19.74
C GLY A 118 -4.89 11.91 -20.65
N LYS A 119 -6.13 11.42 -20.50
CA LYS A 119 -7.29 11.92 -21.26
C LYS A 119 -7.93 13.10 -20.57
N THR A 120 -8.52 14.00 -21.37
CA THR A 120 -9.41 15.05 -20.89
C THR A 120 -10.56 14.44 -20.10
N PRO A 121 -10.84 14.91 -18.87
CA PRO A 121 -12.03 14.51 -18.13
C PRO A 121 -13.29 14.82 -18.93
N GLU A 122 -14.35 14.05 -18.74
CA GLU A 122 -15.68 14.50 -19.16
C GLU A 122 -16.03 15.80 -18.43
N THR A 123 -16.83 16.65 -19.06
CA THR A 123 -17.20 17.96 -18.51
C THR A 123 -17.76 17.76 -17.10
N PHE A 124 -17.12 18.37 -16.10
CA PHE A 124 -17.66 18.44 -14.76
C PHE A 124 -19.01 19.20 -14.82
N PRO A 125 -20.07 18.71 -14.15
CA PRO A 125 -21.32 19.46 -14.02
C PRO A 125 -21.12 20.78 -13.25
#